data_AF-A0A0F8W6Q6-F1
#
_entry.id   AF-A0A0F8W6Q6-F1
#
_cell.length_a   1.000
_cell.length_b   1.000
_cell.length_c   1.000
_cell.angle_alpha   90.00
_cell.angle_beta   90.00
_cell.angle_gamma   90.00
#
_symmetry.space_group_name_H-M   'P 1'
#
loop_
_entity.id
_entity.type
_entity.pdbx_description
1 polymer ?
#
loop_
_entity_poly.entity_id
_entity_poly.type
_entity_poly.pdbx_seq_one_letter_code
_entity_poly.pdbx_strand_id
1 'polypeptide(L)'
;MDLDLAKWIERWFMRHADDGEFSCHVRAHPYSVVGPSNATTSLVYTTKPAFVCKAIETVLVSGKIGLIGRYGLPCEVDLQWIRTLVGTRTLLFLGDMDPVDLMVFAWLRRRCSSHIVYVGVSDSFLAQLGIGANESLTNACQPSEKESLCVLKKVFPDFKDTVGPECCTILEGGRKIELEAIPIGDGIGDITDIDGAD
;
A
#
# COMPACT_ATOMS: atom_id res chain seq x y z
N MET A 1 18.56 -10.33 13.12
CA MET A 1 17.38 -11.04 12.61
C MET A 1 16.46 -10.11 11.84
N ASP A 2 15.90 -9.04 12.41
CA ASP A 2 14.97 -8.17 11.65
C ASP A 2 15.60 -7.36 10.52
N LEU A 3 16.83 -6.85 10.73
CA LEU A 3 17.59 -6.14 9.67
C LEU A 3 17.93 -7.04 8.48
N ASP A 4 17.96 -8.36 8.68
CA ASP A 4 18.32 -9.32 7.64
C ASP A 4 17.18 -9.51 6.64
N LEU A 5 15.92 -9.39 7.09
CA LEU A 5 14.74 -9.51 6.23
C LEU A 5 14.56 -8.29 5.33
N ALA A 6 14.78 -7.07 5.84
CA ALA A 6 14.71 -5.85 5.02
C ALA A 6 15.75 -5.87 3.88
N LYS A 7 16.99 -6.27 4.18
CA LYS A 7 18.04 -6.49 3.17
C LYS A 7 17.70 -7.61 2.19
N TRP A 8 16.88 -8.58 2.60
CA TRP A 8 16.42 -9.61 1.67
C TRP A 8 15.41 -9.03 0.67
N ILE A 9 14.46 -8.20 1.14
CA ILE A 9 13.53 -7.48 0.25
C ILE A 9 14.32 -6.62 -0.74
N GLU A 10 15.28 -5.82 -0.27
CA GLU A 10 16.12 -4.98 -1.14
C GLU A 10 16.84 -5.81 -2.22
N ARG A 11 17.45 -6.93 -1.84
CA ARG A 11 18.10 -7.85 -2.79
C ARG A 11 17.13 -8.47 -3.79
N TRP A 12 15.90 -8.76 -3.37
CA TRP A 12 14.87 -9.25 -4.27
C TRP A 12 14.51 -8.19 -5.32
N PHE A 13 14.27 -6.95 -4.87
CA PHE A 13 13.97 -5.83 -5.75
C PHE A 13 15.10 -5.57 -6.75
N MET A 14 16.36 -5.52 -6.28
CA MET A 14 17.51 -5.32 -7.16
C MET A 14 17.69 -6.45 -8.19
N ARG A 15 17.35 -7.69 -7.86
CA ARG A 15 17.49 -8.83 -8.78
C ARG A 15 16.45 -8.84 -9.89
N HIS A 16 15.26 -8.29 -9.64
CA HIS A 16 14.13 -8.27 -10.57
C HIS A 16 13.83 -6.85 -11.09
N ALA A 17 14.81 -5.95 -11.02
CA ALA A 17 14.63 -4.55 -11.43
C ALA A 17 14.28 -4.42 -12.92
N ASP A 18 14.69 -5.38 -13.75
CA ASP A 18 14.46 -5.40 -15.19
C ASP A 18 12.99 -5.75 -15.56
N ASP A 19 12.20 -6.27 -14.61
CA ASP A 19 10.80 -6.65 -14.83
C ASP A 19 9.85 -5.43 -14.79
N GLY A 20 10.35 -4.25 -14.40
CA GLY A 20 9.58 -3.01 -14.26
C GLY A 20 8.77 -2.90 -12.95
N GLU A 21 8.26 -4.02 -12.43
CA GLU A 21 7.45 -4.04 -11.20
C GLU A 21 8.28 -3.85 -9.92
N PHE A 22 9.39 -4.58 -9.81
CA PHE A 22 10.27 -4.56 -8.64
C PHE A 22 11.31 -3.43 -8.71
N SER A 23 10.83 -2.20 -8.78
CA SER A 23 11.71 -1.05 -8.96
C SER A 23 12.36 -0.56 -7.66
N CYS A 24 13.65 -0.22 -7.75
CA CYS A 24 14.42 0.41 -6.66
C CYS A 24 15.28 1.54 -7.25
N HIS A 25 14.66 2.69 -7.50
CA HIS A 25 15.34 3.81 -8.15
C HIS A 25 16.15 4.64 -7.14
N VAL A 26 17.45 4.79 -7.38
CA VAL A 26 18.25 5.82 -6.71
C VAL A 26 17.88 7.19 -7.29
N ARG A 27 17.74 8.20 -6.42
CA ARG A 27 17.47 9.58 -6.85
C ARG A 27 18.71 10.14 -7.55
N ALA A 28 18.58 10.47 -8.84
CA ALA A 28 19.68 11.04 -9.62
C ALA A 28 19.84 12.57 -9.48
N HIS A 29 18.80 13.26 -9.00
CA HIS A 29 18.75 14.71 -8.95
C HIS A 29 18.38 15.22 -7.54
N PRO A 30 18.97 16.34 -7.09
CA PRO A 30 18.59 16.99 -5.85
C PRO A 30 17.17 17.55 -5.95
N TYR A 31 16.42 17.46 -4.86
CA TYR A 31 15.06 18.02 -4.75
C TYR A 31 14.78 18.41 -3.30
N SER A 32 13.73 19.22 -3.12
CA SER A 32 13.21 19.57 -1.79
C SER A 32 11.85 18.91 -1.58
N VAL A 33 11.60 18.47 -0.36
CA VAL A 33 10.32 17.88 0.03
C VAL A 33 9.54 18.91 0.84
N VAL A 34 8.34 19.25 0.38
CA VAL A 34 7.43 20.11 1.14
C VAL A 34 6.69 19.25 2.14
N GLY A 35 6.83 19.58 3.43
CA GLY A 35 6.18 18.84 4.50
C GLY A 35 4.68 19.12 4.60
N PRO A 36 3.93 18.23 5.26
CA PRO A 36 2.51 18.44 5.54
C PRO A 36 2.32 19.59 6.53
N SER A 37 1.09 20.11 6.60
CA SER A 37 0.75 21.11 7.62
C SER A 37 0.94 20.57 9.05
N ASN A 38 1.18 21.44 10.03
CA ASN A 38 1.28 21.03 11.44
C ASN A 38 -0.02 20.41 11.99
N ALA A 39 -1.18 20.70 11.36
CA ALA A 39 -2.47 20.13 11.74
C ALA A 39 -2.68 18.70 11.20
N THR A 40 -1.80 18.22 10.32
CA THR A 40 -1.89 16.88 9.74
C THR A 40 -1.39 15.85 10.76
N THR A 41 -2.27 14.94 11.19
CA THR A 41 -1.98 13.87 12.16
C THR A 41 -1.61 12.54 11.51
N SER A 42 -1.95 12.36 10.23
CA SER A 42 -1.72 11.13 9.47
C SER A 42 -1.11 11.41 8.10
N LEU A 43 -0.20 10.54 7.68
CA LEU A 43 0.37 10.53 6.32
C LEU A 43 0.02 9.24 5.62
N VAL A 44 -0.33 9.31 4.34
CA VAL A 44 -0.53 8.15 3.48
C VAL A 44 0.73 7.96 2.64
N TYR A 45 1.38 6.81 2.76
CA TYR A 45 2.34 6.33 1.79
C TYR A 45 1.60 5.50 0.74
N THR A 46 1.87 5.75 -0.54
CA THR A 46 1.30 4.96 -1.64
C THR A 46 2.28 4.77 -2.78
N THR A 47 2.20 3.60 -3.42
CA THR A 47 2.88 3.28 -4.68
C THR A 47 2.09 3.73 -5.90
N LYS A 48 0.81 4.12 -5.73
CA LYS A 48 -0.12 4.56 -6.79
C LYS A 48 -0.55 6.04 -6.63
N PRO A 49 0.39 7.01 -6.60
CA PRO A 49 0.05 8.40 -6.28
C PRO A 49 -0.94 9.03 -7.26
N ALA A 50 -0.84 8.73 -8.55
CA ALA A 50 -1.75 9.29 -9.56
C ALA A 50 -3.20 8.87 -9.31
N PHE A 51 -3.43 7.58 -9.01
CA PHE A 51 -4.75 7.06 -8.69
C PHE A 51 -5.29 7.64 -7.39
N VAL A 52 -4.49 7.66 -6.32
CA VAL A 52 -4.91 8.19 -5.02
C VAL A 52 -5.24 9.69 -5.09
N CYS A 53 -4.45 10.49 -5.80
CA CYS A 53 -4.77 11.90 -6.03
C CYS A 53 -6.11 12.06 -6.75
N LYS A 54 -6.34 11.31 -7.82
CA LYS A 54 -7.61 11.34 -8.56
C LYS A 54 -8.81 10.94 -7.68
N ALA A 55 -8.64 9.91 -6.84
CA ALA A 55 -9.67 9.49 -5.90
C ALA A 55 -9.99 10.59 -4.88
N ILE A 56 -8.97 11.27 -4.33
CA ILE A 56 -9.15 12.40 -3.40
C ILE A 56 -9.84 13.59 -4.09
N GLU A 57 -9.59 13.83 -5.38
CA GLU A 57 -10.27 14.90 -6.14
C GLU A 57 -11.74 14.57 -6.41
N THR A 58 -12.07 13.27 -6.54
CA THR A 58 -13.42 12.79 -6.84
C THR A 58 -14.27 12.68 -5.58
N VAL A 59 -13.67 12.26 -4.46
CA VAL A 59 -14.34 12.09 -3.18
C VAL A 59 -14.14 13.34 -2.33
N LEU A 60 -15.21 13.90 -1.76
CA LEU A 60 -15.10 15.00 -0.80
C LEU A 60 -14.43 14.53 0.50
N VAL A 61 -13.10 14.59 0.55
CA VAL A 61 -12.32 14.28 1.76
C VAL A 61 -12.36 15.49 2.70
N SER A 62 -13.05 15.35 3.84
CA SER A 62 -13.16 16.42 4.85
C SER A 62 -11.92 16.56 5.75
N GLY A 63 -10.93 15.68 5.62
CA GLY A 63 -9.73 15.62 6.44
C GLY A 63 -8.46 16.17 5.78
N LYS A 64 -7.52 16.65 6.60
CA LYS A 64 -6.17 17.03 6.15
C LYS A 64 -5.23 15.83 6.25
N ILE A 65 -5.02 15.15 5.14
CA ILE A 65 -4.02 14.07 5.02
C ILE A 65 -2.78 14.58 4.28
N GLY A 66 -1.60 14.13 4.71
CA GLY A 66 -0.38 14.28 3.89
C GLY A 66 -0.20 13.04 3.01
N LEU A 67 0.34 13.21 1.81
CA LEU A 67 0.57 12.12 0.87
C LEU A 67 2.07 11.99 0.55
N ILE A 68 2.58 10.78 0.61
CA ILE A 68 3.91 10.37 0.17
C ILE A 68 3.73 9.40 -0.99
N GLY A 69 3.85 9.91 -2.20
CA GLY A 69 3.79 9.12 -3.43
C GLY A 69 5.15 8.60 -3.85
N ARG A 70 5.33 7.28 -3.91
CA ARG A 70 6.59 6.67 -4.34
C ARG A 70 6.37 5.29 -4.96
N TYR A 71 6.61 5.19 -6.26
CA TYR A 71 6.64 3.91 -6.96
C TYR A 71 7.87 3.09 -6.56
N GLY A 72 7.67 1.79 -6.32
CA GLY A 72 8.70 0.83 -5.92
C GLY A 72 9.21 1.01 -4.49
N LEU A 73 10.34 0.35 -4.23
CA LEU A 73 11.00 0.37 -2.93
C LEU A 73 11.73 1.72 -2.71
N PRO A 74 11.49 2.41 -1.59
CA PRO A 74 12.27 3.60 -1.23
C PRO A 74 13.76 3.28 -1.05
N CYS A 75 14.63 4.21 -1.44
CA CYS A 75 16.04 4.14 -1.10
C CYS A 75 16.33 4.76 0.29
N GLU A 76 17.56 4.63 0.79
CA GLU A 76 17.93 5.20 2.09
C GLU A 76 17.78 6.73 2.18
N VAL A 77 18.01 7.44 1.07
CA VAL A 77 17.77 8.88 0.98
C VAL A 77 16.28 9.17 1.11
N ASP A 78 15.42 8.35 0.49
CA ASP A 78 13.97 8.47 0.63
C ASP A 78 13.56 8.29 2.10
N LEU A 79 14.09 7.26 2.74
CA LEU A 79 13.78 6.89 4.11
C LEU A 79 14.12 7.99 5.14
N GLN A 80 15.21 8.74 4.94
CA GLN A 80 15.61 9.83 5.83
C GLN A 80 14.55 10.93 5.92
N TRP A 81 14.05 11.42 4.78
CA TRP A 81 13.02 12.45 4.80
C TRP A 81 11.64 11.86 5.11
N ILE A 82 11.33 10.61 4.73
CA ILE A 82 10.08 9.94 5.14
C ILE A 82 9.99 9.93 6.66
N ARG A 83 11.04 9.48 7.36
CA ARG A 83 11.08 9.48 8.84
C ARG A 83 10.90 10.89 9.42
N THR A 84 11.53 11.89 8.82
CA THR A 84 11.40 13.30 9.23
C THR A 84 9.96 13.80 9.07
N LEU A 85 9.31 13.51 7.94
CA LEU A 85 7.93 13.92 7.70
C LEU A 85 6.95 13.22 8.64
N VAL A 86 7.14 11.91 8.84
CA VAL A 86 6.34 11.12 9.76
C VAL A 86 6.44 11.70 11.15
N GLY A 87 7.64 11.84 11.71
CA GLY A 87 7.82 12.37 13.06
C GLY A 87 6.95 11.61 14.08
N THR A 88 5.97 12.29 14.67
CA THR A 88 5.00 11.73 15.62
C THR A 88 3.65 11.34 15.00
N ARG A 89 3.50 11.50 13.69
CA ARG A 89 2.26 11.20 12.94
C ARG A 89 2.12 9.70 12.71
N THR A 90 0.89 9.26 12.45
CA THR A 90 0.63 7.90 11.98
C THR A 90 0.98 7.80 10.49
N LEU A 91 1.73 6.77 10.10
CA LEU A 91 1.95 6.45 8.70
C LEU A 91 0.95 5.36 8.28
N LEU A 92 0.13 5.64 7.29
CA LEU A 92 -0.81 4.72 6.67
C LEU A 92 -0.19 4.25 5.35
N PHE A 93 -0.27 2.96 5.03
CA PHE A 93 0.16 2.42 3.74
C PHE A 93 -1.07 2.05 2.90
N LEU A 94 -1.23 2.71 1.75
CA LEU A 94 -2.29 2.47 0.78
C LEU A 94 -1.68 1.98 -0.53
N GLY A 95 -1.87 0.69 -0.82
CA GLY A 95 -1.36 0.03 -2.02
C GLY A 95 -2.29 -1.10 -2.45
N ASP A 96 -1.89 -1.75 -3.54
CA ASP A 96 -2.53 -2.92 -4.14
C ASP A 96 -2.43 -4.14 -3.21
N MET A 97 -3.30 -5.10 -3.43
CA MET A 97 -3.17 -6.44 -2.87
C MET A 97 -2.35 -7.27 -3.86
N ASP A 98 -1.05 -7.01 -3.87
CA ASP A 98 -0.08 -7.75 -4.67
C ASP A 98 1.23 -8.01 -3.91
N PRO A 99 2.10 -8.92 -4.40
CA PRO A 99 3.32 -9.24 -3.67
C PRO A 99 4.30 -8.07 -3.58
N VAL A 100 4.32 -7.17 -4.57
CA VAL A 100 5.27 -6.05 -4.64
C VAL A 100 4.93 -5.05 -3.53
N ASP A 101 3.70 -4.56 -3.49
CA ASP A 101 3.22 -3.58 -2.52
C ASP A 101 3.25 -4.12 -1.10
N LEU A 102 2.88 -5.39 -0.90
CA LEU A 102 2.98 -6.03 0.42
C LEU A 102 4.44 -6.16 0.88
N MET A 103 5.39 -6.38 -0.03
CA MET A 103 6.83 -6.34 0.29
C MET A 103 7.32 -4.92 0.58
N VAL A 104 6.84 -3.89 -0.14
CA VAL A 104 7.15 -2.48 0.18
C VAL A 104 6.62 -2.12 1.57
N PHE A 105 5.38 -2.49 1.90
CA PHE A 105 4.81 -2.31 3.24
C PHE A 105 5.66 -3.01 4.30
N ALA A 106 5.99 -4.30 4.09
CA ALA A 106 6.79 -5.07 5.02
C ALA A 106 8.21 -4.50 5.22
N TRP A 107 8.79 -3.90 4.18
CA TRP A 107 10.05 -3.18 4.27
C TRP A 107 9.90 -1.88 5.06
N LEU A 108 8.92 -1.04 4.71
CA LEU A 108 8.64 0.21 5.43
C LEU A 108 8.36 -0.03 6.91
N ARG A 109 7.57 -1.06 7.26
CA ARG A 109 7.28 -1.44 8.64
C ARG A 109 8.53 -1.77 9.46
N ARG A 110 9.59 -2.27 8.81
CA ARG A 110 10.88 -2.55 9.47
C ARG A 110 11.80 -1.35 9.51
N ARG A 111 11.72 -0.49 8.51
CA ARG A 111 12.66 0.62 8.31
C ARG A 111 12.17 1.91 8.96
N CYS A 112 10.87 2.14 8.99
CA CYS A 112 10.27 3.22 9.74
C CYS A 112 10.04 2.74 11.18
N SER A 113 10.67 3.38 12.16
CA SER A 113 10.50 3.07 13.59
C SER A 113 9.11 3.44 14.13
N SER A 114 8.28 4.08 13.31
CA SER A 114 6.90 4.47 13.60
C SER A 114 5.92 3.33 13.33
N HIS A 115 4.81 3.31 14.07
CA HIS A 115 3.66 2.47 13.72
C HIS A 115 3.17 2.82 12.31
N ILE A 116 3.45 1.93 11.35
CA ILE A 116 2.82 1.95 10.04
C ILE A 116 1.58 1.06 10.08
N VAL A 117 0.47 1.55 9.57
CA VAL A 117 -0.80 0.83 9.51
C VAL A 117 -1.10 0.50 8.05
N TYR A 118 -1.36 -0.76 7.75
CA TYR A 118 -1.80 -1.17 6.43
C TYR A 118 -3.27 -0.77 6.26
N VAL A 119 -3.55 0.03 5.23
CA VAL A 119 -4.90 0.43 4.80
C VAL A 119 -5.10 0.16 3.30
N GLY A 120 -4.24 -0.67 2.72
CA GLY A 120 -4.33 -1.10 1.32
C GLY A 120 -5.49 -2.06 1.07
N VAL A 121 -5.57 -2.55 -0.16
CA VAL A 121 -6.61 -3.52 -0.55
C VAL A 121 -6.51 -4.76 0.35
N SER A 122 -7.62 -5.07 1.00
CA SER A 122 -7.80 -6.14 1.99
C SER A 122 -9.29 -6.48 2.09
N ASP A 123 -9.63 -7.60 2.74
CA ASP A 123 -11.02 -7.96 3.01
C ASP A 123 -11.76 -6.84 3.76
N SER A 124 -11.11 -6.23 4.74
CA SER A 124 -11.69 -5.12 5.51
C SER A 124 -11.94 -3.87 4.67
N PHE A 125 -11.05 -3.58 3.72
CA PHE A 125 -11.19 -2.47 2.77
C PHE A 125 -12.33 -2.72 1.79
N LEU A 126 -12.39 -3.92 1.21
CA LEU A 126 -13.46 -4.31 0.29
C LEU A 126 -14.83 -4.32 0.98
N ALA A 127 -14.89 -4.84 2.21
CA ALA A 127 -16.12 -4.85 3.02
C ALA A 127 -16.63 -3.43 3.33
N GLN A 128 -15.75 -2.46 3.62
CA GLN A 128 -16.14 -1.05 3.83
C GLN A 128 -16.75 -0.41 2.58
N LEU A 129 -16.38 -0.89 1.40
CA LEU A 129 -16.94 -0.44 0.13
C LEU A 129 -18.19 -1.24 -0.29
N GLY A 130 -18.62 -2.21 0.51
CA GLY A 130 -19.74 -3.09 0.17
C GLY A 130 -19.46 -4.00 -1.04
N ILE A 131 -18.19 -4.24 -1.37
CA ILE A 131 -17.78 -5.11 -2.47
C ILE A 131 -17.15 -6.39 -1.93
N GLY A 132 -17.52 -7.54 -2.49
CA GLY A 132 -16.86 -8.80 -2.21
C GLY A 132 -15.61 -8.98 -3.07
N ALA A 133 -14.63 -9.73 -2.57
CA ALA A 133 -13.46 -10.13 -3.33
C ALA A 133 -13.88 -11.15 -4.42
N ASN A 134 -14.12 -10.66 -5.63
CA ASN A 134 -14.64 -11.46 -6.74
C ASN A 134 -13.70 -11.44 -7.95
N GLU A 135 -13.88 -12.41 -8.86
CA GLU A 135 -12.97 -12.59 -10.00
C GLU A 135 -12.84 -11.35 -10.90
N SER A 136 -13.89 -10.52 -11.01
CA SER A 136 -13.87 -9.32 -11.87
C SER A 136 -12.93 -8.22 -11.37
N LEU A 137 -12.58 -8.24 -10.09
CA LEU A 137 -11.63 -7.31 -9.47
C LEU A 137 -10.19 -7.82 -9.54
N THR A 138 -9.96 -9.02 -10.06
CA THR A 138 -8.65 -9.70 -9.96
C THR A 138 -7.98 -9.89 -11.31
N ASN A 139 -6.67 -9.67 -11.37
CA ASN A 139 -5.80 -10.02 -12.49
C ASN A 139 -4.74 -11.04 -12.07
N ALA A 140 -4.10 -11.68 -13.06
CA ALA A 140 -3.06 -12.66 -12.78
C ALA A 140 -1.76 -11.96 -12.34
N CYS A 141 -1.10 -12.50 -11.32
CA CYS A 141 0.26 -12.10 -10.99
C CYS A 141 1.21 -12.46 -12.14
N GLN A 142 2.14 -11.55 -12.42
CA GLN A 142 3.29 -11.78 -13.28
C GLN A 142 4.18 -12.91 -12.73
N PRO A 143 5.03 -13.54 -13.55
CA PRO A 143 5.91 -14.61 -13.10
C PRO A 143 6.75 -14.24 -11.88
N SER A 144 7.41 -13.08 -11.87
CA SER A 144 8.25 -12.65 -10.74
C SER A 144 7.44 -12.31 -9.47
N GLU A 145 6.21 -11.83 -9.62
CA GLU A 145 5.29 -11.65 -8.50
C GLU A 145 4.94 -12.99 -7.85
N LYS A 146 4.60 -14.01 -8.66
CA LYS A 146 4.32 -15.37 -8.16
C LYS A 146 5.52 -15.97 -7.43
N GLU A 147 6.71 -15.82 -7.99
CA GLU A 147 7.96 -16.27 -7.35
C GLU A 147 8.21 -15.56 -6.01
N SER A 148 7.87 -14.26 -5.95
CA SER A 148 8.06 -13.45 -4.74
C SER A 148 7.13 -13.82 -3.59
N LEU A 149 6.02 -14.53 -3.82
CA LEU A 149 5.11 -14.99 -2.75
C LEU A 149 5.84 -15.79 -1.66
N CYS A 150 6.81 -16.63 -2.05
CA CYS A 150 7.63 -17.37 -1.10
C CYS A 150 8.50 -16.47 -0.24
N VAL A 151 8.95 -15.34 -0.80
CA VAL A 151 9.72 -14.33 -0.07
C VAL A 151 8.78 -13.53 0.82
N LEU A 152 7.63 -13.09 0.30
CA LEU A 152 6.60 -12.37 1.03
C LEU A 152 6.22 -13.10 2.32
N LYS A 153 5.90 -14.40 2.26
CA LYS A 153 5.55 -15.21 3.45
C LYS A 153 6.64 -15.23 4.51
N LYS A 154 7.92 -15.12 4.13
CA LYS A 154 9.06 -15.08 5.06
C LYS A 154 9.27 -13.69 5.65
N VAL A 155 9.10 -12.66 4.82
CA VAL A 155 9.31 -11.26 5.23
C VAL A 155 8.04 -10.61 5.76
N PHE A 156 6.88 -11.25 5.70
CA PHE A 156 5.63 -10.72 6.22
C PHE A 156 4.79 -11.89 6.75
N PRO A 157 5.19 -12.53 7.85
CA PRO A 157 4.56 -13.76 8.32
C PRO A 157 3.09 -13.60 8.71
N ASP A 158 2.70 -12.39 9.14
CA ASP A 158 1.35 -11.99 9.53
C ASP A 158 0.56 -11.34 8.37
N PHE A 159 1.00 -11.49 7.11
CA PHE A 159 0.32 -10.85 5.99
C PHE A 159 -1.13 -11.34 5.85
N LYS A 160 -1.41 -12.62 6.13
CA LYS A 160 -2.77 -13.19 6.09
C LYS A 160 -3.72 -12.46 7.05
N ASP A 161 -3.27 -12.17 8.26
CA ASP A 161 -4.06 -11.43 9.24
C ASP A 161 -4.24 -9.96 8.84
N THR A 162 -3.28 -9.42 8.09
CA THR A 162 -3.32 -8.04 7.61
C THR A 162 -4.24 -7.86 6.40
N VAL A 163 -4.17 -8.75 5.41
CA VAL A 163 -4.96 -8.63 4.17
C VAL A 163 -6.33 -9.30 4.28
N GLY A 164 -6.49 -10.23 5.21
CA GLY A 164 -7.70 -11.04 5.39
C GLY A 164 -7.66 -12.37 4.62
N PRO A 165 -8.46 -13.36 5.05
CA PRO A 165 -8.46 -14.72 4.48
C PRO A 165 -8.85 -14.80 3.00
N GLU A 166 -9.79 -13.98 2.51
CA GLU A 166 -10.26 -14.06 1.12
C GLU A 166 -9.21 -13.51 0.17
N CYS A 167 -8.71 -12.29 0.43
CA CYS A 167 -7.60 -11.70 -0.31
C CYS A 167 -6.34 -12.58 -0.25
N CYS A 168 -6.03 -13.17 0.91
CA CYS A 168 -4.92 -14.11 1.03
C CYS A 168 -5.11 -15.33 0.11
N THR A 169 -6.32 -15.87 0.01
CA THR A 169 -6.63 -17.01 -0.87
C THR A 169 -6.45 -16.65 -2.35
N ILE A 170 -6.90 -15.46 -2.76
CA ILE A 170 -6.70 -14.93 -4.11
C ILE A 170 -5.21 -14.81 -4.43
N LEU A 171 -4.44 -14.24 -3.51
CA LEU A 171 -3.01 -14.03 -3.65
C LEU A 171 -2.23 -15.35 -3.76
N GLU A 172 -2.55 -16.31 -2.91
CA GLU A 172 -1.96 -17.65 -2.97
C GLU A 172 -2.34 -18.44 -4.23
N GLY A 173 -3.50 -18.11 -4.83
CA GLY A 173 -3.90 -18.57 -6.16
C GLY A 173 -3.16 -17.91 -7.32
N GLY A 174 -2.23 -16.99 -7.05
CA GLY A 174 -1.43 -16.28 -8.06
C GLY A 174 -2.22 -15.20 -8.80
N ARG A 175 -3.20 -14.59 -8.13
CA ARG A 175 -3.97 -13.43 -8.60
C ARG A 175 -3.78 -12.26 -7.64
N LYS A 176 -3.99 -11.04 -8.11
CA LYS A 176 -3.88 -9.81 -7.32
C LYS A 176 -5.10 -8.91 -7.53
N ILE A 177 -5.25 -7.90 -6.69
CA ILE A 177 -6.27 -6.85 -6.84
C ILE A 177 -5.55 -5.50 -6.82
N GLU A 178 -5.69 -4.76 -7.90
CA GLU A 178 -5.13 -3.42 -8.04
C GLU A 178 -6.12 -2.38 -7.50
N LEU A 179 -5.62 -1.31 -6.87
CA LEU A 179 -6.43 -0.18 -6.43
C LEU A 179 -7.24 0.40 -7.59
N GLU A 180 -6.66 0.43 -8.79
CA GLU A 180 -7.29 0.91 -10.02
C GLU A 180 -8.51 0.08 -10.45
N ALA A 181 -8.64 -1.17 -10.01
CA ALA A 181 -9.80 -2.01 -10.28
C ALA A 181 -11.00 -1.68 -9.37
N ILE A 182 -10.77 -0.91 -8.30
CA ILE A 182 -11.80 -0.54 -7.35
C ILE A 182 -12.64 0.60 -7.93
N PRO A 183 -13.97 0.45 -8.04
CA PRO A 183 -14.83 1.51 -8.56
C PRO A 183 -14.80 2.71 -7.62
N ILE A 184 -14.33 3.86 -8.13
CA ILE A 184 -14.51 5.15 -7.47
C ILE A 184 -15.93 5.60 -7.85
N GLY A 185 -16.88 5.46 -6.93
CA GLY A 185 -18.28 5.79 -7.23
C GLY A 185 -18.48 7.28 -7.53
N ASP A 186 -19.39 7.59 -8.47
CA ASP A 186 -19.98 8.92 -8.69
C ASP A 186 -21.05 9.27 -7.62
N GLY A 187 -21.08 8.53 -6.53
CA GLY A 187 -22.13 8.56 -5.52
C GLY A 187 -22.25 7.18 -4.88
N ILE A 188 -21.56 7.00 -3.76
CA ILE A 188 -22.08 6.11 -2.72
C ILE A 188 -23.42 6.76 -2.35
N GLY A 189 -24.53 6.20 -2.84
CA GLY A 189 -25.87 6.72 -2.56
C GLY A 189 -26.02 6.95 -1.07
N ASP A 190 -26.66 8.08 -0.70
CA ASP A 190 -26.97 8.47 0.67
C ASP A 190 -27.26 7.23 1.53
N ILE A 191 -26.31 6.88 2.40
CA ILE A 191 -26.54 5.94 3.49
C ILE A 191 -27.33 6.72 4.54
N THR A 192 -28.57 7.05 4.21
CA THR A 192 -29.58 7.59 5.11
C THR A 192 -30.71 6.58 5.19
N ASP A 193 -30.42 5.34 5.57
CA ASP A 193 -31.44 4.38 5.99
C ASP A 193 -30.80 3.36 6.94
N ILE A 194 -30.45 3.83 8.14
CA ILE A 194 -30.39 3.00 9.34
C ILE A 194 -31.25 3.72 10.40
N ASP A 195 -32.55 3.82 10.12
CA ASP A 195 -33.57 4.01 11.15
C ASP A 195 -34.76 3.10 10.77
N GLY A 196 -34.89 2.01 11.52
CA GLY A 196 -35.92 1.00 11.30
C GLY A 196 -35.81 -0.13 12.31
N ALA A 197 -35.63 0.21 13.57
CA ALA A 197 -35.92 -0.69 14.68
C ALA A 197 -37.40 -0.52 15.04
N ASP A 198 -38.19 -1.57 14.82
CA ASP A 198 -39.40 -1.89 15.58
C ASP A 198 -39.07 -2.98 16.60
#